data_AF-A0A842K9E7-F1
#
_entry.id   AF-A0A842K9E7-F1
#
_cell.length_a   1.000
_cell.length_b   1.000
_cell.length_c   1.000
_cell.angle_alpha   90.00
_cell.angle_beta   90.00
_cell.angle_gamma   90.00
#
_symmetry.space_group_name_H-M   'P 1'
#
loop_
_entity.id
_entity.type
_entity.pdbx_description
1 polymer ?
#
loop_
_entity_poly.entity_id
_entity_poly.type
_entity_poly.pdbx_seq_one_letter_code
_entity_poly.pdbx_strand_id
1 'polypeptide(L)'
;MTTPTPSPGWHPDPEGTPQLRWWDGTQWTSATRPRALQEGPKTPPPPVDPVIRRRNNFIAVGLIGIVVLGLGAWQILNTQGGGNAPAASSPSATPRTTAPTTSAALPTSPADSTTDEVMRAFWLRVDREGYLTINVNGTYTDQELESAFLEVRRIYTSTKKTGGWHVFVDCGNGQQAVGGARQANGKFALDSLGAARTGLAVGQYEFKPLPDRKACPPDLPTIADGTVTAHDVIDAFVAAGLPATNRQDRTITAGCDDLKCAQMIAVDEVSVYLFSNVAQAAHYAEAFGADKVYQNGLLAIRYKRDGKHPIDEALIPQYNAALDAVGSVR
;
A
#
# COMPACT_ATOMS: atom_id res chain seq x y z
N MET A 1 -33.80 37.45 25.55
CA MET A 1 -33.76 36.03 25.95
C MET A 1 -32.57 35.85 26.85
N THR A 2 -32.76 35.64 28.15
CA THR A 2 -31.68 35.44 29.13
C THR A 2 -31.33 33.96 29.17
N THR A 3 -30.13 33.60 28.70
CA THR A 3 -29.60 32.23 28.79
C THR A 3 -29.46 31.85 30.27
N PRO A 4 -29.99 30.71 30.74
CA PRO A 4 -29.82 30.30 32.13
C PRO A 4 -28.34 30.07 32.41
N THR A 5 -27.83 30.70 33.47
CA THR A 5 -26.47 30.49 33.96
C THR A 5 -26.29 29.01 34.31
N PRO A 6 -25.30 28.30 33.75
CA PRO A 6 -25.10 26.89 34.06
C PRO A 6 -24.72 26.72 35.53
N SER A 7 -25.26 25.69 36.18
CA SER A 7 -24.82 25.29 37.52
C SER A 7 -23.33 24.92 37.52
N PRO A 8 -22.61 25.12 38.65
CA PRO A 8 -21.21 24.69 38.77
C PRO A 8 -21.05 23.23 38.35
N GLY A 9 -20.10 22.93 37.46
CA GLY A 9 -19.99 21.61 36.84
C GLY A 9 -19.07 21.53 35.63
N TRP A 10 -18.92 20.33 35.10
CA TRP A 10 -18.21 20.08 33.84
C TRP A 10 -19.14 20.28 32.66
N HIS A 11 -18.81 21.21 31.77
CA HIS A 11 -19.60 21.54 30.59
C HIS A 11 -18.75 21.49 29.31
N PRO A 12 -19.36 21.38 28.12
CA PRO A 12 -18.63 21.47 26.85
C PRO A 12 -17.84 22.77 26.75
N ASP A 13 -16.60 22.69 26.27
CA ASP A 13 -15.75 23.87 26.14
C ASP A 13 -16.35 24.88 25.14
N PRO A 14 -16.68 26.12 25.57
CA PRO A 14 -17.22 27.14 24.68
C PRO A 14 -16.26 27.55 23.55
N GLU A 15 -14.95 27.27 23.69
CA GLU A 15 -13.94 27.51 22.65
C GLU A 15 -13.97 26.44 21.52
N GLY A 16 -14.92 25.50 21.56
CA GLY A 16 -15.18 24.56 20.46
C GLY A 16 -14.27 23.33 20.41
N THR A 17 -13.38 23.16 21.38
CA THR A 17 -12.56 21.95 21.53
C THR A 17 -13.40 20.77 22.04
N PRO A 18 -13.17 19.53 21.58
CA PRO A 18 -13.91 18.33 21.99
C PRO A 18 -13.52 17.83 23.40
N GLN A 19 -13.46 18.72 24.37
CA GLN A 19 -13.15 18.48 25.78
C GLN A 19 -14.22 19.09 26.70
N LEU A 20 -14.25 18.66 27.96
CA LEU A 20 -15.07 19.29 28.99
C LEU A 20 -14.21 20.29 29.77
N ARG A 21 -14.78 21.47 30.07
CA ARG A 21 -14.17 22.50 30.92
C ARG A 21 -15.03 22.70 32.17
N TRP A 22 -14.40 22.99 33.29
CA TRP A 22 -15.12 23.23 34.55
C TRP A 22 -15.60 24.67 34.69
N TRP A 23 -16.89 24.84 34.99
CA TRP A 23 -17.56 26.09 35.36
C TRP A 23 -17.76 26.13 36.88
N ASP A 24 -17.35 27.22 37.54
CA ASP A 24 -17.44 27.35 39.00
C ASP A 24 -18.76 27.98 39.50
N GLY A 25 -19.66 28.35 38.58
CA GLY A 25 -20.90 29.09 38.88
C GLY A 25 -20.84 30.56 38.46
N THR A 26 -19.64 31.10 38.27
CA THR A 26 -19.39 32.51 37.92
C THR A 26 -18.47 32.69 36.70
N GLN A 27 -17.51 31.79 36.50
CA GLN A 27 -16.58 31.80 35.37
C GLN A 27 -16.08 30.39 34.99
N TRP A 28 -15.50 30.28 33.80
CA TRP A 28 -14.82 29.08 33.34
C TRP A 28 -13.43 29.02 33.95
N THR A 29 -13.07 27.86 34.50
CA THR A 29 -11.73 27.63 35.06
C THR A 29 -10.78 26.99 34.02
N SER A 30 -9.50 26.89 34.34
CA SER A 30 -8.49 26.22 33.50
C SER A 30 -8.56 24.69 33.56
N ALA A 31 -9.37 24.10 34.44
CA ALA A 31 -9.50 22.66 34.54
C ALA A 31 -10.26 22.10 33.32
N THR A 32 -9.57 21.24 32.56
CA THR A 32 -10.12 20.53 31.41
C THR A 32 -10.01 19.02 31.61
N ARG A 33 -10.94 18.26 31.01
CA ARG A 33 -10.83 16.79 30.94
C ARG A 33 -11.29 16.28 29.58
N PRO A 34 -10.73 15.15 29.10
CA PRO A 34 -11.20 14.51 27.89
C PRO A 34 -12.69 14.27 27.99
N ARG A 35 -13.45 14.71 26.98
CA ARG A 35 -14.83 14.26 26.85
C ARG A 35 -14.72 12.80 26.47
N ALA A 36 -15.02 11.90 27.40
CA ALA A 36 -15.27 10.51 27.03
C ALA A 36 -16.29 10.56 25.89
N LEU A 37 -15.93 10.03 24.72
CA LEU A 37 -16.89 9.77 23.66
C LEU A 37 -17.98 8.96 24.33
N GLN A 38 -19.09 9.62 24.63
CA GLN A 38 -20.26 8.97 25.16
C GLN A 38 -20.62 8.00 24.04
N GLU A 39 -20.30 6.71 24.23
CA GLU A 39 -20.98 5.64 23.54
C GLU A 39 -22.45 6.04 23.66
N GLY A 40 -23.06 6.41 22.53
CA GLY A 40 -24.47 6.73 22.51
C GLY A 40 -25.22 5.61 23.23
N PRO A 41 -26.42 5.88 23.79
CA PRO A 41 -27.21 4.83 24.40
C PRO A 41 -27.19 3.62 23.46
N LYS A 42 -26.65 2.49 23.96
CA LYS A 42 -26.71 1.20 23.26
C LYS A 42 -28.19 0.92 23.10
N THR A 43 -28.78 1.37 22.00
CA THR A 43 -30.02 0.80 21.53
C THR A 43 -29.73 -0.68 21.42
N PRO A 44 -30.48 -1.54 22.14
CA PRO A 44 -30.40 -2.96 21.87
C PRO A 44 -30.62 -3.11 20.36
N PRO A 45 -29.82 -3.94 19.67
CA PRO A 45 -30.10 -4.23 18.27
C PRO A 45 -31.57 -4.66 18.20
N PRO A 46 -32.35 -4.15 17.22
CA PRO A 46 -33.73 -4.57 17.07
C PRO A 46 -33.75 -6.11 17.04
N PRO A 47 -34.70 -6.76 17.72
CA PRO A 47 -34.79 -8.20 17.72
C PRO A 47 -34.78 -8.67 16.26
N VAL A 48 -33.78 -9.47 15.92
CA VAL A 48 -33.65 -10.05 14.58
C VAL A 48 -34.88 -10.93 14.39
N ASP A 49 -35.82 -10.43 13.61
CA ASP A 49 -37.03 -11.15 13.25
C ASP A 49 -36.61 -12.47 12.58
N PRO A 50 -36.89 -13.65 13.17
CA PRO A 50 -36.36 -14.93 12.70
C PRO A 50 -36.90 -15.35 11.32
N VAL A 51 -37.76 -14.52 10.72
CA VAL A 51 -38.40 -14.77 9.42
C VAL A 51 -37.56 -14.26 8.24
N ILE A 52 -36.59 -13.35 8.43
CA ILE A 52 -35.67 -12.89 7.36
C ILE A 52 -34.30 -13.60 7.43
N ARG A 53 -34.26 -14.84 7.96
CA ARG A 53 -33.11 -15.76 7.79
C ARG A 53 -33.46 -16.97 6.91
N ARG A 54 -34.68 -17.03 6.37
CA ARG A 54 -35.19 -18.20 5.62
C ARG A 54 -35.44 -17.94 4.12
N ARG A 55 -35.10 -16.76 3.60
CA ARG A 55 -35.32 -16.40 2.18
C ARG A 55 -34.05 -16.12 1.36
N ASN A 56 -32.87 -16.47 1.87
CA ASN A 56 -31.60 -16.45 1.10
C ASN A 56 -30.96 -17.84 0.90
N ASN A 57 -31.58 -18.92 1.40
CA ASN A 57 -31.16 -20.30 1.13
C ASN A 57 -31.72 -20.89 -0.18
N PHE A 58 -32.32 -20.06 -1.06
CA PHE A 58 -32.81 -20.48 -2.38
C PHE A 58 -32.08 -19.84 -3.57
N ILE A 59 -30.92 -19.22 -3.36
CA ILE A 59 -30.00 -18.78 -4.43
C ILE A 59 -28.65 -19.54 -4.34
N ALA A 60 -28.69 -20.78 -3.82
CA ALA A 60 -27.55 -21.71 -3.79
C ALA A 60 -27.91 -23.13 -4.26
N VAL A 61 -29.04 -23.31 -4.96
CA VAL A 61 -29.42 -24.59 -5.63
C VAL A 61 -29.80 -24.38 -7.11
N GLY A 62 -29.79 -23.14 -7.60
CA GLY A 62 -30.10 -22.80 -9.01
C GLY A 62 -28.89 -22.76 -9.96
N LEU A 63 -27.76 -23.39 -9.61
CA LEU A 63 -26.53 -23.40 -10.45
C LEU A 63 -26.16 -24.79 -11.03
N ILE A 64 -27.04 -25.80 -10.93
CA ILE A 64 -26.73 -27.16 -11.44
C ILE A 64 -27.74 -27.67 -12.49
N GLY A 65 -28.85 -26.95 -12.73
CA GLY A 65 -29.87 -27.35 -13.71
C GLY A 65 -29.81 -26.73 -15.12
N ILE A 66 -29.03 -25.67 -15.34
CA ILE A 66 -29.01 -24.91 -16.62
C ILE A 66 -27.66 -25.01 -17.37
N VAL A 67 -26.63 -25.66 -16.80
CA VAL A 67 -25.36 -25.92 -17.51
C VAL A 67 -25.34 -27.28 -18.21
N VAL A 68 -26.22 -28.23 -17.83
CA VAL A 68 -26.31 -29.55 -18.49
C VAL A 68 -27.31 -29.59 -19.65
N LEU A 69 -28.20 -28.60 -19.79
CA LEU A 69 -29.11 -28.47 -20.95
C LEU A 69 -28.67 -27.40 -21.98
N GLY A 70 -27.64 -26.60 -21.65
CA GLY A 70 -27.03 -25.62 -22.58
C GLY A 70 -25.82 -26.12 -23.36
N LEU A 71 -25.21 -27.24 -22.94
CA LEU A 71 -24.07 -27.87 -23.63
C LEU A 71 -24.45 -29.13 -24.44
N GLY A 72 -25.74 -29.49 -24.47
CA GLY A 72 -26.26 -30.68 -25.16
C GLY A 72 -26.98 -30.42 -26.50
N ALA A 73 -27.05 -29.17 -26.98
CA ALA A 73 -27.88 -28.83 -28.15
C ALA A 73 -27.25 -27.85 -29.15
N TRP A 74 -25.93 -27.68 -29.17
CA TRP A 74 -25.20 -27.00 -30.28
C TRP A 74 -23.98 -27.80 -30.77
N GLN A 75 -23.99 -29.10 -30.52
CA GLN A 75 -23.26 -30.11 -31.28
C GLN A 75 -24.32 -30.95 -31.99
N ILE A 76 -24.80 -30.49 -33.16
CA ILE A 76 -25.44 -31.21 -34.29
C ILE A 76 -25.97 -30.11 -35.21
N LEU A 77 -25.11 -29.61 -36.10
CA LEU A 77 -25.40 -29.00 -37.42
C LEU A 77 -24.12 -28.31 -37.92
N ASN A 78 -23.17 -29.12 -38.37
CA ASN A 78 -22.47 -28.90 -39.65
C ASN A 78 -21.55 -30.08 -39.91
N THR A 79 -22.19 -31.20 -40.27
CA THR A 79 -21.58 -32.27 -41.03
C THR A 79 -21.58 -31.90 -42.52
N GLN A 80 -20.44 -32.16 -43.17
CA GLN A 80 -20.20 -32.47 -44.59
C GLN A 80 -19.54 -31.41 -45.49
N GLY A 81 -18.53 -31.91 -46.22
CA GLY A 81 -17.88 -31.33 -47.39
C GLY A 81 -16.57 -30.62 -47.04
N GLY A 82 -15.38 -31.21 -47.10
CA GLY A 82 -14.89 -32.16 -48.08
C GLY A 82 -14.19 -31.40 -49.22
N GLY A 83 -12.86 -31.48 -49.29
CA GLY A 83 -12.13 -31.32 -50.56
C GLY A 83 -11.09 -30.20 -50.66
N ASN A 84 -9.83 -30.63 -50.61
CA ASN A 84 -8.72 -30.23 -51.50
C ASN A 84 -8.02 -28.86 -51.34
N ALA A 85 -6.79 -28.91 -50.82
CA ALA A 85 -5.65 -28.21 -51.43
C ALA A 85 -5.18 -29.01 -52.69
N PRO A 86 -4.30 -28.52 -53.61
CA PRO A 86 -3.33 -27.43 -53.45
C PRO A 86 -3.04 -26.54 -54.71
N ALA A 87 -2.09 -25.63 -54.51
CA ALA A 87 -1.05 -25.19 -55.46
C ALA A 87 -1.30 -24.11 -56.54
N ALA A 88 -0.35 -23.17 -56.54
CA ALA A 88 0.31 -22.48 -57.66
C ALA A 88 -0.45 -21.38 -58.43
N SER A 89 0.09 -20.15 -58.40
CA SER A 89 0.86 -19.54 -59.50
C SER A 89 1.10 -18.03 -59.27
N SER A 90 2.38 -17.60 -59.30
CA SER A 90 2.80 -16.25 -59.76
C SER A 90 2.88 -16.24 -61.31
N PRO A 91 3.32 -15.20 -62.06
CA PRO A 91 3.66 -13.79 -61.76
C PRO A 91 3.11 -12.77 -62.81
N SER A 92 3.45 -11.47 -62.65
CA SER A 92 3.88 -10.48 -63.70
C SER A 92 3.42 -9.06 -63.33
N ALA A 93 4.34 -8.15 -62.97
CA ALA A 93 5.05 -7.18 -63.85
C ALA A 93 4.13 -5.99 -64.22
N THR A 94 4.48 -4.69 -64.12
CA THR A 94 5.74 -3.95 -64.33
C THR A 94 5.56 -2.45 -63.85
N PRO A 95 6.48 -1.47 -64.03
CA PRO A 95 6.96 -0.59 -62.94
C PRO A 95 6.91 0.94 -63.24
N ARG A 96 7.35 1.78 -62.28
CA ARG A 96 7.93 3.14 -62.43
C ARG A 96 8.05 3.82 -61.05
N THR A 97 8.97 4.70 -60.69
CA THR A 97 10.33 5.09 -61.08
C THR A 97 10.86 5.93 -59.90
N THR A 98 12.17 5.88 -59.70
CA THR A 98 13.04 6.57 -58.72
C THR A 98 12.89 8.09 -58.57
N ALA A 99 13.15 8.59 -57.36
CA ALA A 99 14.13 9.68 -57.11
C ALA A 99 14.49 9.82 -55.61
N PRO A 100 15.77 10.09 -55.26
CA PRO A 100 16.20 10.43 -53.90
C PRO A 100 16.16 11.95 -53.69
N THR A 101 15.87 12.42 -52.48
CA THR A 101 16.14 13.81 -52.10
C THR A 101 16.66 13.86 -50.67
N THR A 102 17.98 14.05 -50.60
CA THR A 102 18.67 14.67 -49.47
C THR A 102 18.10 16.07 -49.23
N SER A 103 17.60 16.35 -48.03
CA SER A 103 17.37 17.72 -47.58
C SER A 103 17.63 17.87 -46.08
N ALA A 104 18.79 18.49 -45.81
CA ALA A 104 19.10 19.40 -44.71
C ALA A 104 18.58 19.06 -43.30
N ALA A 105 19.53 18.67 -42.44
CA ALA A 105 19.47 18.84 -41.00
C ALA A 105 19.11 20.29 -40.64
N LEU A 106 18.03 20.47 -39.87
CA LEU A 106 17.88 21.64 -39.00
C LEU A 106 18.58 21.34 -37.67
N PRO A 107 19.28 22.31 -37.06
CA PRO A 107 19.92 22.12 -35.77
C PRO A 107 18.85 21.78 -34.73
N THR A 108 18.98 20.61 -34.12
CA THR A 108 18.31 20.25 -32.88
C THR A 108 18.66 21.32 -31.85
N SER A 109 17.72 22.22 -31.58
CA SER A 109 17.79 23.14 -30.46
C SER A 109 17.78 22.31 -29.17
N PRO A 110 18.77 22.43 -28.28
CA PRO A 110 18.72 21.82 -26.95
C PRO A 110 17.95 22.77 -26.04
N ALA A 111 16.62 22.72 -26.08
CA ALA A 111 15.79 23.61 -25.28
C ALA A 111 14.53 22.95 -24.71
N ASP A 112 14.57 21.64 -24.45
CA ASP A 112 13.46 20.95 -23.76
C ASP A 112 13.90 19.90 -22.73
N SER A 113 15.19 19.85 -22.38
CA SER A 113 15.71 18.78 -21.50
C SER A 113 15.56 19.06 -20.00
N THR A 114 15.21 20.29 -19.59
CA THR A 114 15.21 20.63 -18.16
C THR A 114 13.98 20.15 -17.39
N THR A 115 12.87 19.83 -18.06
CA THR A 115 11.63 19.41 -17.36
C THR A 115 11.59 17.90 -17.13
N ASP A 116 12.08 17.10 -18.09
CA ASP A 116 12.18 15.64 -17.97
C ASP A 116 13.32 15.20 -17.04
N GLU A 117 14.39 16.00 -16.89
CA GLU A 117 15.53 15.67 -16.04
C GLU A 117 15.26 15.88 -14.53
N VAL A 118 14.27 16.72 -14.17
CA VAL A 118 13.91 16.99 -12.76
C VAL A 118 12.87 16.00 -12.23
N MET A 119 12.04 15.41 -13.11
CA MET A 119 10.99 14.46 -12.72
C MET A 119 11.55 13.05 -12.56
N ARG A 120 12.21 12.81 -11.43
CA ARG A 120 12.59 11.44 -11.06
C ARG A 120 11.37 10.55 -10.90
N ALA A 121 11.53 9.28 -11.28
CA ALA A 121 10.50 8.27 -11.09
C ALA A 121 10.09 8.18 -9.62
N PHE A 122 8.79 8.13 -9.38
CA PHE A 122 8.19 7.89 -8.07
C PHE A 122 6.99 6.96 -8.24
N TRP A 123 6.56 6.33 -7.15
CA TRP A 123 5.32 5.55 -7.15
C TRP A 123 4.26 6.21 -6.29
N LEU A 124 3.05 6.35 -6.83
CA LEU A 124 1.92 6.92 -6.10
C LEU A 124 1.03 5.81 -5.52
N ARG A 125 0.79 5.87 -4.21
CA ARG A 125 -0.13 5.01 -3.46
C ARG A 125 -1.27 5.84 -2.88
N VAL A 126 -2.50 5.34 -3.03
CA VAL A 126 -3.67 5.89 -2.33
C VAL A 126 -3.85 5.10 -1.04
N ASP A 127 -3.64 5.74 0.10
CA ASP A 127 -3.81 5.10 1.41
C ASP A 127 -5.29 4.92 1.76
N ARG A 128 -6.03 6.02 1.61
CA ARG A 128 -7.47 6.15 1.82
C ARG A 128 -7.93 7.48 1.26
N GLU A 129 -9.23 7.75 1.29
CA GLU A 129 -9.75 9.04 0.86
C GLU A 129 -9.09 10.21 1.62
N GLY A 130 -8.53 11.17 0.89
CA GLY A 130 -7.84 12.33 1.44
C GLY A 130 -6.39 12.08 1.89
N TYR A 131 -5.83 10.88 1.69
CA TYR A 131 -4.45 10.55 2.05
C TYR A 131 -3.73 9.81 0.91
N LEU A 132 -2.59 10.35 0.49
CA LEU A 132 -1.71 9.79 -0.54
C LEU A 132 -0.31 9.60 0.03
N THR A 133 0.39 8.60 -0.50
CA THR A 133 1.83 8.43 -0.28
C THR A 133 2.56 8.39 -1.62
N ILE A 134 3.61 9.20 -1.75
CA ILE A 134 4.59 9.16 -2.83
C ILE A 134 5.80 8.37 -2.30
N ASN A 135 6.08 7.22 -2.90
CA ASN A 135 7.24 6.42 -2.58
C ASN A 135 8.41 6.82 -3.49
N VAL A 136 9.55 7.13 -2.89
CA VAL A 136 10.79 7.51 -3.57
C VAL A 136 11.93 6.56 -3.22
N ASN A 137 12.83 6.32 -4.18
CA ASN A 137 14.02 5.50 -3.99
C ASN A 137 15.25 6.19 -4.58
N GLY A 138 16.27 6.43 -3.77
CA GLY A 138 17.42 7.29 -4.07
C GLY A 138 17.49 8.53 -3.20
N THR A 139 18.47 9.38 -3.50
CA THR A 139 18.62 10.69 -2.85
C THR A 139 17.90 11.76 -3.66
N TYR A 140 16.95 12.47 -3.05
CA TYR A 140 16.17 13.53 -3.68
C TYR A 140 16.43 14.88 -2.99
N THR A 141 16.63 15.90 -3.80
CA THR A 141 16.66 17.30 -3.39
C THR A 141 15.26 17.79 -3.00
N ASP A 142 15.18 18.88 -2.24
CA ASP A 142 13.91 19.51 -1.85
C ASP A 142 13.05 19.84 -3.09
N GLN A 143 13.70 20.33 -4.15
CA GLN A 143 13.05 20.69 -5.40
C GLN A 143 12.49 19.45 -6.12
N GLU A 144 13.26 18.36 -6.22
CA GLU A 144 12.76 17.12 -6.84
C GLU A 144 11.56 16.53 -6.08
N LEU A 145 11.57 16.60 -4.74
CA LEU A 145 10.44 16.16 -3.93
C LEU A 145 9.20 17.05 -4.12
N GLU A 146 9.39 18.38 -4.19
CA GLU A 146 8.30 19.32 -4.45
C GLU A 146 7.73 19.11 -5.86
N SER A 147 8.57 18.89 -6.87
CA SER A 147 8.14 18.57 -8.22
C SER A 147 7.30 17.29 -8.27
N ALA A 148 7.70 16.23 -7.58
CA ALA A 148 6.89 15.01 -7.46
C ALA A 148 5.52 15.28 -6.80
N PHE A 149 5.49 16.08 -5.73
CA PHE A 149 4.25 16.48 -5.07
C PHE A 149 3.33 17.29 -6.00
N LEU A 150 3.89 18.27 -6.71
CA LEU A 150 3.15 19.13 -7.64
C LEU A 150 2.59 18.34 -8.82
N GLU A 151 3.33 17.34 -9.30
CA GLU A 151 2.85 16.43 -10.34
C GLU A 151 1.64 15.62 -9.87
N VAL A 152 1.67 15.08 -8.65
CA VAL A 152 0.50 14.39 -8.08
C VAL A 152 -0.70 15.33 -7.96
N ARG A 153 -0.50 16.57 -7.49
CA ARG A 153 -1.56 17.59 -7.46
C ARG A 153 -2.11 17.88 -8.86
N ARG A 154 -1.25 17.98 -9.88
CA ARG A 154 -1.65 18.21 -11.27
C ARG A 154 -2.53 17.05 -11.77
N ILE A 155 -2.12 15.80 -11.55
CA ILE A 155 -2.88 14.60 -11.92
C ILE A 155 -4.26 14.60 -11.24
N TYR A 156 -4.33 14.94 -9.95
CA TYR A 156 -5.59 14.90 -9.19
C TYR A 156 -6.53 16.03 -9.62
N THR A 157 -5.97 17.18 -9.97
CA THR A 157 -6.72 18.30 -10.56
C THR A 157 -7.26 17.91 -11.94
N SER A 158 -6.44 17.31 -12.81
CA SER A 158 -6.83 16.96 -14.18
C SER A 158 -7.82 15.80 -14.25
N THR A 159 -7.76 14.86 -13.31
CA THR A 159 -8.69 13.73 -13.21
C THR A 159 -10.02 14.07 -12.54
N LYS A 160 -10.26 15.37 -12.26
CA LYS A 160 -11.47 15.89 -11.59
C LYS A 160 -11.73 15.22 -10.24
N LYS A 161 -10.66 14.89 -9.49
CA LYS A 161 -10.81 14.50 -8.09
C LYS A 161 -11.26 15.71 -7.28
N THR A 162 -12.00 15.43 -6.21
CA THR A 162 -12.57 16.43 -5.31
C THR A 162 -11.93 16.31 -3.92
N GLY A 163 -12.23 17.27 -3.05
CA GLY A 163 -11.74 17.29 -1.68
C GLY A 163 -10.30 17.79 -1.55
N GLY A 164 -9.70 17.39 -0.43
CA GLY A 164 -8.37 17.81 0.00
C GLY A 164 -7.57 16.60 0.40
N TRP A 165 -6.28 16.67 0.11
CA TRP A 165 -5.37 15.54 0.17
C TRP A 165 -4.17 15.91 1.02
N HIS A 166 -3.88 15.06 2.00
CA HIS A 166 -2.59 15.02 2.66
C HIS A 166 -1.69 14.07 1.88
N VAL A 167 -0.48 14.50 1.60
CA VAL A 167 0.51 13.76 0.82
C VAL A 167 1.72 13.52 1.69
N PHE A 168 2.08 12.25 1.85
CA PHE A 168 3.33 11.86 2.49
C PHE A 168 4.32 11.48 1.41
N VAL A 169 5.56 11.91 1.55
CA VAL A 169 6.65 11.42 0.71
C VAL A 169 7.52 10.54 1.58
N ASP A 170 7.56 9.24 1.30
CA ASP A 170 8.24 8.23 2.10
C ASP A 170 9.28 7.50 1.26
N CYS A 171 10.35 7.01 1.89
CA CYS A 171 11.23 6.05 1.22
C CYS A 171 10.44 4.79 0.87
N GLY A 172 10.60 4.28 -0.35
CA GLY A 172 9.97 3.03 -0.75
C GLY A 172 10.46 2.56 -2.12
N ASN A 173 10.54 1.25 -2.31
CA ASN A 173 11.04 0.63 -3.54
C ASN A 173 9.91 0.15 -4.48
N GLY A 174 8.71 0.71 -4.34
CA GLY A 174 7.58 0.35 -5.20
C GLY A 174 6.27 0.99 -4.77
N GLN A 175 5.23 0.77 -5.57
CA GLN A 175 3.91 1.37 -5.35
C GLN A 175 3.24 0.91 -4.06
N GLN A 176 3.48 -0.33 -3.62
CA GLN A 176 2.84 -0.88 -2.43
C GLN A 176 3.68 -0.71 -1.15
N ALA A 177 4.84 -0.04 -1.23
CA ALA A 177 5.68 0.19 -0.05
C ALA A 177 4.96 1.06 1.00
N VAL A 178 5.10 0.68 2.27
CA VAL A 178 4.33 1.21 3.43
C VAL A 178 5.22 1.39 4.65
N GLY A 179 5.42 2.64 5.11
CA GLY A 179 6.07 2.95 6.39
C GLY A 179 7.56 3.28 6.31
N GLY A 180 8.06 3.71 5.15
CA GLY A 180 9.45 4.13 5.01
C GLY A 180 9.73 5.47 5.70
N ALA A 181 11.02 5.81 5.81
CA ALA A 181 11.44 7.08 6.40
C ALA A 181 10.79 8.26 5.66
N ARG A 182 10.12 9.13 6.41
CA ARG A 182 9.45 10.32 5.91
C ARG A 182 10.48 11.28 5.33
N GLN A 183 10.25 11.73 4.10
CA GLN A 183 11.07 12.69 3.38
C GLN A 183 10.40 14.07 3.33
N ALA A 184 9.09 14.12 3.11
CA ALA A 184 8.35 15.39 3.09
C ALA A 184 6.88 15.19 3.45
N ASN A 185 6.25 16.27 3.89
CA ASN A 185 4.81 16.36 4.05
C ASN A 185 4.26 17.41 3.10
N GLY A 186 3.16 17.09 2.43
CA GLY A 186 2.42 18.03 1.61
C GLY A 186 0.93 17.95 1.88
N LYS A 187 0.21 18.97 1.44
CA LYS A 187 -1.25 18.94 1.36
C LYS A 187 -1.75 19.92 0.31
N PHE A 188 -2.88 19.61 -0.32
CA PHE A 188 -3.53 20.51 -1.28
C PHE A 188 -5.05 20.43 -1.20
N ALA A 189 -5.72 21.54 -1.50
CA ALA A 189 -7.19 21.65 -1.51
C ALA A 189 -7.69 21.90 -2.94
N LEU A 190 -8.57 21.05 -3.45
CA LEU A 190 -9.14 21.20 -4.80
C LEU A 190 -10.49 21.92 -4.80
N ASP A 191 -11.23 21.87 -3.68
CA ASP A 191 -12.55 22.48 -3.53
C ASP A 191 -12.81 22.89 -2.06
N SER A 192 -14.04 23.33 -1.76
CA SER A 192 -14.45 23.76 -0.41
C SER A 192 -14.38 22.65 0.63
N LEU A 193 -14.67 21.40 0.24
CA LEU A 193 -14.49 20.23 1.11
C LEU A 193 -13.01 20.03 1.41
N GLY A 194 -12.15 20.21 0.41
CA GLY A 194 -10.71 20.11 0.57
C GLY A 194 -10.12 21.21 1.43
N ALA A 195 -10.63 22.42 1.30
CA ALA A 195 -10.26 23.53 2.15
C ALA A 195 -10.55 23.21 3.63
N ALA A 196 -11.75 22.70 3.92
CA ALA A 196 -12.13 22.27 5.27
C ALA A 196 -11.25 21.13 5.82
N ARG A 197 -10.87 20.16 4.98
CA ARG A 197 -10.03 19.02 5.40
C ARG A 197 -8.58 19.40 5.69
N THR A 198 -8.00 20.29 4.89
CA THR A 198 -6.56 20.58 4.91
C THR A 198 -6.21 21.88 5.66
N GLY A 199 -7.22 22.72 5.92
CA GLY A 199 -7.04 24.08 6.46
C GLY A 199 -6.47 25.07 5.44
N LEU A 200 -6.43 24.72 4.15
CA LEU A 200 -5.96 25.57 3.07
C LEU A 200 -7.12 26.28 2.37
N ALA A 201 -6.85 27.38 1.66
CA ALA A 201 -7.84 27.93 0.72
C ALA A 201 -7.96 27.05 -0.54
N VAL A 202 -9.09 27.15 -1.24
CA VAL A 202 -9.32 26.39 -2.49
C VAL A 202 -8.23 26.69 -3.50
N GLY A 203 -7.68 25.64 -4.11
CA GLY A 203 -6.59 25.72 -5.08
C GLY A 203 -5.20 25.85 -4.47
N GLN A 204 -5.08 26.07 -3.15
CA GLN A 204 -3.79 26.22 -2.49
C GLN A 204 -3.15 24.86 -2.15
N TYR A 205 -1.84 24.90 -1.91
CA TYR A 205 -1.05 23.79 -1.41
C TYR A 205 -0.03 24.27 -0.38
N GLU A 206 0.46 23.32 0.41
CA GLU A 206 1.59 23.49 1.32
C GLU A 206 2.49 22.28 1.13
N PHE A 207 3.80 22.52 0.99
CA PHE A 207 4.81 21.47 0.89
C PHE A 207 5.96 21.78 1.85
N LYS A 208 6.37 20.76 2.61
CA LYS A 208 7.37 20.86 3.67
C LYS A 208 8.30 19.65 3.60
N PRO A 209 9.47 19.79 2.95
CA PRO A 209 10.56 18.84 3.12
C PRO A 209 10.94 18.73 4.60
N LEU A 210 11.28 17.54 5.06
CA LEU A 210 11.86 17.39 6.39
C LEU A 210 13.30 17.91 6.38
N PRO A 211 13.76 18.54 7.48
CA PRO A 211 15.19 18.76 7.70
C PRO A 211 15.90 17.42 7.97
N ASP A 212 17.20 17.37 7.71
CA ASP A 212 18.09 16.23 8.06
C ASP A 212 17.62 14.86 7.57
N ARG A 213 17.10 14.81 6.33
CA ARG A 213 16.58 13.57 5.74
C ARG A 213 17.67 12.53 5.55
N LYS A 214 17.37 11.29 5.92
CA LYS A 214 18.17 10.12 5.53
C LYS A 214 17.94 9.82 4.05
N ALA A 215 18.99 9.37 3.37
CA ALA A 215 18.89 8.87 2.00
C ALA A 215 17.93 7.67 1.92
N CYS A 216 17.31 7.47 0.74
CA CYS A 216 16.55 6.27 0.43
C CYS A 216 17.37 5.36 -0.50
N PRO A 217 17.47 4.05 -0.27
CA PRO A 217 17.08 3.34 0.97
C PRO A 217 17.95 3.77 2.16
N PRO A 218 17.52 3.51 3.42
CA PRO A 218 18.40 3.66 4.58
C PRO A 218 19.70 2.86 4.39
N ASP A 219 20.77 3.26 5.08
CA ASP A 219 22.02 2.50 5.10
C ASP A 219 21.77 1.14 5.79
N LEU A 220 21.49 0.13 4.97
CA LEU A 220 21.16 -1.21 5.41
C LEU A 220 22.42 -2.08 5.33
N PRO A 221 22.57 -3.04 6.26
CA PRO A 221 23.65 -4.01 6.16
C PRO A 221 23.64 -4.72 4.80
N THR A 222 24.82 -4.83 4.18
CA THR A 222 24.97 -5.52 2.90
C THR A 222 24.75 -7.02 3.04
N ILE A 223 24.03 -7.61 2.09
CA ILE A 223 23.84 -9.06 1.98
C ILE A 223 24.97 -9.61 1.11
N ALA A 224 25.70 -10.61 1.59
CA ALA A 224 26.76 -11.23 0.81
C ALA A 224 26.17 -12.04 -0.37
N ASP A 225 26.83 -12.03 -1.52
CA ASP A 225 26.41 -12.79 -2.69
C ASP A 225 26.27 -14.28 -2.35
N GLY A 226 25.19 -14.89 -2.83
CA GLY A 226 24.87 -16.30 -2.55
C GLY A 226 24.30 -16.55 -1.15
N THR A 227 24.04 -15.52 -0.34
CA THR A 227 23.27 -15.67 0.90
C THR A 227 21.81 -15.96 0.58
N VAL A 228 21.20 -16.89 1.30
CA VAL A 228 19.75 -17.11 1.27
C VAL A 228 19.04 -15.84 1.74
N THR A 229 18.16 -15.32 0.91
CA THR A 229 17.41 -14.10 1.16
C THR A 229 16.07 -14.37 1.84
N ALA A 230 15.46 -13.34 2.40
CA ALA A 230 14.09 -13.46 2.91
C ALA A 230 13.09 -13.73 1.76
N HIS A 231 13.40 -13.35 0.51
CA HIS A 231 12.59 -13.76 -0.65
C HIS A 231 12.63 -15.27 -0.89
N ASP A 232 13.82 -15.87 -0.84
CA ASP A 232 13.99 -17.31 -1.04
C ASP A 232 13.21 -18.12 0.00
N VAL A 233 13.16 -17.64 1.25
CA VAL A 233 12.36 -18.26 2.31
C VAL A 233 10.86 -18.19 2.02
N ILE A 234 10.34 -17.04 1.56
CA ILE A 234 8.92 -16.97 1.18
C ILE A 234 8.63 -17.87 -0.04
N ASP A 235 9.55 -17.98 -1.00
CA ASP A 235 9.42 -18.91 -2.12
C ASP A 235 9.38 -20.36 -1.64
N ALA A 236 10.18 -20.71 -0.63
CA ALA A 236 10.13 -22.03 0.00
C ALA A 236 8.81 -22.31 0.75
N PHE A 237 8.21 -21.30 1.40
CA PHE A 237 6.88 -21.45 1.99
C PHE A 237 5.83 -21.77 0.93
N VAL A 238 5.84 -21.04 -0.19
CA VAL A 238 4.93 -21.28 -1.32
C VAL A 238 5.16 -22.68 -1.90
N ALA A 239 6.42 -23.09 -2.10
CA ALA A 239 6.77 -24.41 -2.63
C ALA A 239 6.34 -25.55 -1.69
N ALA A 240 6.33 -25.32 -0.37
CA ALA A 240 5.82 -26.24 0.64
C ALA A 240 4.29 -26.26 0.76
N GLY A 241 3.57 -25.44 -0.02
CA GLY A 241 2.11 -25.32 0.05
C GLY A 241 1.60 -24.52 1.25
N LEU A 242 2.47 -23.74 1.90
CA LEU A 242 2.10 -22.89 3.02
C LEU A 242 1.49 -21.57 2.53
N PRO A 243 0.52 -21.00 3.28
CA PRO A 243 0.02 -19.65 3.00
C PRO A 243 1.15 -18.62 2.98
N ALA A 244 1.16 -17.74 1.98
CA ALA A 244 2.18 -16.70 1.85
C ALA A 244 1.64 -15.55 0.98
N THR A 245 0.40 -15.12 1.28
CA THR A 245 -0.29 -14.12 0.47
C THR A 245 0.19 -12.70 0.78
N ASN A 246 -0.09 -11.77 -0.14
CA ASN A 246 0.21 -10.35 0.05
C ASN A 246 1.69 -10.10 0.37
N ARG A 247 2.59 -10.70 -0.42
CA ARG A 247 4.04 -10.51 -0.31
C ARG A 247 4.39 -9.04 -0.49
N GLN A 248 5.04 -8.47 0.51
CA GLN A 248 5.50 -7.08 0.54
C GLN A 248 6.96 -7.05 0.96
N ASP A 249 7.80 -6.41 0.16
CA ASP A 249 9.12 -5.99 0.62
C ASP A 249 8.95 -4.79 1.55
N ARG A 250 9.27 -5.00 2.82
CA ARG A 250 9.22 -3.96 3.85
C ARG A 250 10.60 -3.68 4.40
N THR A 251 11.67 -4.03 3.69
CA THR A 251 13.05 -3.80 4.11
C THR A 251 13.30 -2.33 4.47
N ILE A 252 12.85 -1.41 3.61
CA ILE A 252 12.95 0.04 3.84
C ILE A 252 11.98 0.53 4.92
N THR A 253 10.86 -0.18 5.11
CA THR A 253 9.68 0.36 5.78
C THR A 253 9.27 -0.34 7.08
N ALA A 254 10.00 -1.38 7.46
CA ALA A 254 9.81 -2.13 8.68
C ALA A 254 10.80 -1.73 9.79
N GLY A 255 11.57 -0.65 9.58
CA GLY A 255 12.58 -0.21 10.53
C GLY A 255 13.76 -1.18 10.60
N CYS A 256 14.18 -1.78 9.48
CA CYS A 256 15.41 -2.59 9.48
C CYS A 256 16.65 -1.81 9.89
N ASP A 257 16.65 -0.48 9.79
CA ASP A 257 17.68 0.36 10.41
C ASP A 257 17.72 0.18 11.94
N ASP A 258 16.56 0.22 12.60
CA ASP A 258 16.48 0.07 14.07
C ASP A 258 16.71 -1.39 14.51
N LEU A 259 16.15 -2.34 13.76
CA LEU A 259 16.29 -3.77 14.05
C LEU A 259 17.62 -4.36 13.57
N LYS A 260 18.41 -3.58 12.83
CA LYS A 260 19.67 -3.99 12.18
C LYS A 260 19.53 -5.22 11.27
N CYS A 261 18.34 -5.42 10.67
CA CYS A 261 18.17 -6.39 9.59
C CYS A 261 18.69 -5.83 8.26
N ALA A 262 19.16 -6.72 7.40
CA ALA A 262 19.53 -6.43 6.02
C ALA A 262 18.31 -6.48 5.07
N GLN A 263 17.32 -7.33 5.40
CA GLN A 263 16.11 -7.49 4.61
C GLN A 263 14.92 -7.84 5.50
N MET A 264 13.73 -7.39 5.11
CA MET A 264 12.49 -7.90 5.67
C MET A 264 11.37 -8.03 4.63
N ILE A 265 10.86 -9.25 4.46
CA ILE A 265 9.71 -9.54 3.61
C ILE A 265 8.53 -9.95 4.49
N ALA A 266 7.39 -9.28 4.31
CA ALA A 266 6.13 -9.64 4.96
C ALA A 266 5.22 -10.38 4.00
N VAL A 267 4.54 -11.41 4.51
CA VAL A 267 3.30 -11.97 3.96
C VAL A 267 2.22 -11.86 5.03
N ASP A 268 0.98 -12.22 4.73
CA ASP A 268 -0.13 -12.05 5.68
C ASP A 268 0.10 -12.78 7.02
N GLU A 269 0.69 -13.98 7.00
CA GLU A 269 0.85 -14.87 8.15
C GLU A 269 2.13 -14.61 8.95
N VAL A 270 3.21 -14.22 8.27
CA VAL A 270 4.56 -14.09 8.87
C VAL A 270 5.34 -12.89 8.35
N SER A 271 6.42 -12.56 9.04
CA SER A 271 7.45 -11.64 8.55
C SER A 271 8.80 -12.33 8.65
N VAL A 272 9.51 -12.41 7.54
CA VAL A 272 10.84 -13.02 7.45
C VAL A 272 11.88 -11.91 7.44
N TYR A 273 12.84 -12.03 8.34
CA TYR A 273 13.95 -11.11 8.54
C TYR A 273 15.24 -11.81 8.13
N LEU A 274 16.10 -11.11 7.40
CA LEU A 274 17.49 -11.49 7.17
C LEU A 274 18.38 -10.49 7.89
N PHE A 275 19.32 -10.98 8.68
CA PHE A 275 20.33 -10.17 9.38
C PHE A 275 21.70 -10.33 8.73
N SER A 276 22.59 -9.36 8.96
CA SER A 276 24.00 -9.46 8.55
C SER A 276 24.86 -10.26 9.52
N ASN A 277 24.35 -10.52 10.72
CA ASN A 277 25.06 -11.22 11.80
C ASN A 277 24.10 -12.13 12.57
N VAL A 278 24.53 -13.38 12.82
CA VAL A 278 23.80 -14.38 13.61
C VAL A 278 23.54 -13.88 15.03
N ALA A 279 24.49 -13.14 15.63
CA ALA A 279 24.31 -12.58 16.96
C ALA A 279 23.17 -11.55 17.02
N GLN A 280 22.94 -10.79 15.94
CA GLN A 280 21.82 -9.84 15.87
C GLN A 280 20.50 -10.57 15.65
N ALA A 281 20.48 -11.61 14.80
CA ALA A 281 19.31 -12.47 14.63
C ALA A 281 18.91 -13.15 15.95
N ALA A 282 19.89 -13.65 16.71
CA ALA A 282 19.67 -14.25 18.03
C ALA A 282 19.15 -13.21 19.03
N HIS A 283 19.76 -12.02 19.10
CA HIS A 283 19.30 -10.95 19.97
C HIS A 283 17.86 -10.53 19.66
N TYR A 284 17.50 -10.46 18.38
CA TYR A 284 16.13 -10.22 17.95
C TYR A 284 15.18 -11.32 18.44
N ALA A 285 15.52 -12.59 18.24
CA ALA A 285 14.69 -13.71 18.71
C ALA A 285 14.50 -13.71 20.24
N GLU A 286 15.56 -13.42 21.00
CA GLU A 286 15.53 -13.29 22.45
C GLU A 286 14.62 -12.15 22.90
N ALA A 287 14.72 -10.97 22.27
CA ALA A 287 13.93 -9.80 22.62
C ALA A 287 12.42 -10.00 22.42
N PHE A 288 12.02 -10.76 21.40
CA PHE A 288 10.61 -11.03 21.11
C PHE A 288 10.07 -12.29 21.82
N GLY A 289 10.93 -13.24 22.16
CA GLY A 289 10.57 -14.52 22.74
C GLY A 289 10.41 -15.64 21.71
N ALA A 290 10.84 -16.84 22.09
CA ALA A 290 10.83 -18.04 21.25
C ALA A 290 9.42 -18.50 20.84
N ASP A 291 8.38 -18.03 21.52
CA ASP A 291 7.00 -18.27 21.12
C ASP A 291 6.59 -17.43 19.91
N LYS A 292 7.22 -16.26 19.68
CA LYS A 292 6.84 -15.31 18.62
C LYS A 292 7.80 -15.33 17.44
N VAL A 293 9.04 -15.74 17.68
CA VAL A 293 10.10 -15.73 16.69
C VAL A 293 10.79 -17.07 16.67
N TYR A 294 10.96 -17.62 15.47
CA TYR A 294 11.85 -18.75 15.21
C TYR A 294 13.03 -18.28 14.38
N GLN A 295 14.24 -18.62 14.82
CA GLN A 295 15.49 -18.16 14.20
C GLN A 295 16.34 -19.36 13.81
N ASN A 296 16.91 -19.29 12.61
CA ASN A 296 17.92 -20.22 12.12
C ASN A 296 19.00 -19.43 11.36
N GLY A 297 20.22 -19.44 11.89
CA GLY A 297 21.35 -18.69 11.33
C GLY A 297 21.07 -17.19 11.23
N LEU A 298 21.17 -16.64 10.02
CA LEU A 298 20.92 -15.23 9.74
C LEU A 298 19.43 -14.89 9.56
N LEU A 299 18.56 -15.89 9.51
CA LEU A 299 17.15 -15.70 9.18
C LEU A 299 16.28 -15.87 10.42
N ALA A 300 15.21 -15.09 10.50
CA ALA A 300 14.19 -15.24 11.53
C ALA A 300 12.78 -15.07 10.96
N ILE A 301 11.85 -15.92 11.40
CA ILE A 301 10.42 -15.79 11.14
C ILE A 301 9.78 -15.18 12.39
N ARG A 302 9.08 -14.06 12.23
CA ARG A 302 8.14 -13.56 13.23
C ARG A 302 6.71 -13.93 12.83
N TYR A 303 5.99 -14.60 13.72
CA TYR A 303 4.61 -14.99 13.47
C TYR A 303 3.64 -13.84 13.76
N LYS A 304 2.63 -13.66 12.90
CA LYS A 304 1.58 -12.66 13.11
C LYS A 304 0.39 -13.34 13.79
N ARG A 305 0.30 -13.24 15.12
CA ARG A 305 -0.85 -13.76 15.89
C ARG A 305 -2.04 -12.81 15.95
N ASP A 306 -1.82 -11.55 15.57
CA ASP A 306 -2.84 -10.50 15.57
C ASP A 306 -3.07 -9.97 14.15
N GLY A 307 -4.24 -9.38 13.91
CA GLY A 307 -4.58 -8.72 12.65
C GLY A 307 -5.66 -9.46 11.85
N LYS A 308 -5.78 -9.13 10.56
CA LYS A 308 -6.85 -9.64 9.68
C LYS A 308 -6.64 -11.10 9.26
N HIS A 309 -5.39 -11.54 9.20
CA HIS A 309 -4.99 -12.88 8.77
C HIS A 309 -3.93 -13.42 9.75
N PRO A 310 -4.31 -13.78 10.99
CA PRO A 310 -3.37 -14.35 11.94
C PRO A 310 -2.89 -15.73 11.45
N ILE A 311 -1.66 -16.09 11.81
CA ILE A 311 -1.12 -17.42 11.52
C ILE A 311 -1.99 -18.51 12.13
N ASP A 312 -2.16 -19.62 11.41
CA ASP A 312 -2.63 -20.86 12.00
C ASP A 312 -1.49 -21.51 12.80
N GLU A 313 -1.65 -21.60 14.11
CA GLU A 313 -0.62 -22.16 15.00
C GLU A 313 -0.26 -23.61 14.66
N ALA A 314 -1.18 -24.37 14.04
CA ALA A 314 -0.91 -25.74 13.59
C ALA A 314 0.11 -25.80 12.44
N LEU A 315 0.28 -24.70 11.69
CA LEU A 315 1.23 -24.61 10.58
C LEU A 315 2.62 -24.15 11.02
N ILE A 316 2.79 -23.61 12.23
CA ILE A 316 4.09 -23.10 12.73
C ILE A 316 5.23 -24.12 12.55
N PRO A 317 5.09 -25.41 12.88
CA PRO A 317 6.15 -26.39 12.67
C PRO A 317 6.56 -26.53 11.19
N GLN A 318 5.62 -26.35 10.26
CA GLN A 318 5.88 -26.47 8.83
C GLN A 318 6.63 -25.24 8.29
N TYR A 319 6.31 -24.04 8.78
CA TYR A 319 7.11 -22.84 8.49
C TYR A 319 8.55 -22.97 9.00
N ASN A 320 8.74 -23.52 10.20
CA ASN A 320 10.07 -23.72 10.78
C ASN A 320 10.88 -24.73 9.95
N ALA A 321 10.27 -25.86 9.61
CA ALA A 321 10.91 -26.87 8.76
C ALA A 321 11.27 -26.31 7.38
N ALA A 322 10.42 -25.46 6.79
CA ALA A 322 10.72 -24.80 5.53
C ALA A 322 11.91 -23.83 5.67
N LEU A 323 12.01 -23.06 6.75
CA LEU A 323 13.19 -22.22 7.02
C LEU A 323 14.47 -23.07 7.13
N ASP A 324 14.40 -24.15 7.89
CA ASP A 324 15.54 -25.05 8.14
C ASP A 324 16.04 -25.70 6.86
N ALA A 325 15.11 -26.09 5.98
CA ALA A 325 15.43 -26.65 4.68
C ALA A 325 16.20 -25.66 3.81
N VAL A 326 15.82 -24.37 3.79
CA VAL A 326 16.53 -23.37 2.99
C VAL A 326 17.91 -23.05 3.60
N GLY A 327 18.01 -23.01 4.94
CA GLY A 327 19.27 -22.79 5.64
C GLY A 327 20.29 -23.93 5.49
N SER A 328 19.83 -25.14 5.18
CA SER A 328 20.69 -26.34 5.05
C SER A 328 21.19 -26.62 3.62
N VAL A 329 20.71 -25.87 2.62
CA VAL A 329 20.94 -26.16 1.18
C VAL A 329 22.26 -25.58 0.64
N ARG A 330 23.13 -24.99 1.48
CA ARG A 330 24.48 -24.55 1.08
C ARG A 330 25.54 -24.80 2.14
#